data_AF-A0A5J9T8K3-F1
#
_entry.id   AF-A0A5J9T8K3-F1
#
_cell.length_a   1.000
_cell.length_b   1.000
_cell.length_c   1.000
_cell.angle_alpha   90.00
_cell.angle_beta   90.00
_cell.angle_gamma   90.00
#
_symmetry.space_group_name_H-M   'P 1'
#
loop_
_entity.id
_entity.type
_entity.pdbx_description
1 polymer ?
#
loop_
_entity_poly.entity_id
_entity_poly.type
_entity_poly.pdbx_seq_one_letter_code
_entity_poly.pdbx_strand_id
1 'polypeptide(L)'
;GLSPLFYSQLLLRKRSPTPHPEAPPFAQSPPPGPNSPNCPSPAPAMCPTAPDRRNHSSSGEASWREEAVSAGSLRQVDLDRGANGWASPPGDLFHLRARGYFSGGGGKRAKAPSSPEWLLRPAGVDWLRSHTRLDHVLARDDNPVAAAFRRARLRKDPTAHFLLAVNLQVPGRPDAYSAVFYFAAEAPIPPDSLLGRFVHGDDAYRNARFKIVNRIVKGPWLVRATVGNYAACLLGRALTCRYHKGEDYLEIDVDIGSSAIASAILSLALGAVTSVTIDMGFLVESQSEEELPEKLFGAVRIAQMEMSAAKYVEPPPDEAMSETAGRAGAGFRVGSAKVANHGRQQEHAGSKVGRSMSCQERQNAG
;
A
#
# COMPACT_ATOMS: atom_id res chain seq x y z
N GLY A 1 -2.22 -24.55 6.11
CA GLY A 1 -2.53 -25.20 4.82
C GLY A 1 -3.81 -24.62 4.28
N LEU A 2 -3.80 -24.08 3.07
CA LEU A 2 -4.99 -23.49 2.44
C LEU A 2 -5.96 -24.59 1.96
N SER A 3 -7.26 -24.34 2.08
CA SER A 3 -8.33 -25.31 1.81
C SER A 3 -8.46 -25.70 0.32
N PRO A 4 -8.77 -26.97 -0.01
CA PRO A 4 -8.94 -27.47 -1.38
C PRO A 4 -10.00 -26.73 -2.23
N LEU A 5 -10.94 -26.03 -1.61
CA LEU A 5 -11.98 -25.25 -2.29
C LEU A 5 -11.41 -24.08 -3.11
N PHE A 6 -10.23 -23.57 -2.73
CA PHE A 6 -9.58 -22.47 -3.43
C PHE A 6 -9.04 -22.89 -4.81
N TYR A 7 -8.57 -24.13 -4.94
CA TYR A 7 -8.10 -24.68 -6.21
C TYR A 7 -9.23 -24.90 -7.21
N SER A 8 -10.40 -25.31 -6.73
CA SER A 8 -11.53 -25.64 -7.60
C SER A 8 -12.14 -24.40 -8.26
N GLN A 9 -12.18 -23.25 -7.57
CA GLN A 9 -12.69 -22.01 -8.19
C GLN A 9 -11.72 -21.40 -9.23
N LEU A 10 -10.41 -21.66 -9.12
CA LEU A 10 -9.41 -21.14 -10.06
C LEU A 10 -9.41 -21.91 -11.40
N LEU A 11 -9.79 -23.19 -11.39
CA LEU A 11 -9.73 -24.07 -12.56
C LEU A 11 -10.99 -24.02 -13.45
N LEU A 12 -12.12 -23.56 -12.93
CA LEU A 12 -13.40 -23.55 -13.66
C LEU A 12 -13.58 -22.39 -14.66
N ARG A 13 -12.62 -21.47 -14.79
CA ARG A 13 -12.71 -20.30 -15.70
C ARG A 13 -11.90 -20.40 -17.00
N LYS A 14 -11.37 -21.58 -17.36
CA LYS A 14 -10.68 -21.80 -18.63
C LYS A 14 -11.40 -22.86 -19.48
N ARG A 15 -12.10 -22.43 -20.52
CA ARG A 15 -12.28 -23.14 -21.79
C ARG A 15 -12.93 -22.20 -22.81
N SER A 16 -12.13 -21.68 -23.75
CA SER A 16 -12.45 -21.36 -25.16
C SER A 16 -11.29 -20.53 -25.76
N PRO A 17 -10.51 -21.06 -26.72
CA PRO A 17 -9.58 -20.25 -27.50
C PRO A 17 -10.22 -19.84 -28.83
N THR A 18 -10.30 -18.54 -29.10
CA THR A 18 -10.55 -18.02 -30.46
C THR A 18 -9.22 -17.63 -31.11
N PRO A 19 -9.00 -17.94 -32.40
CA PRO A 19 -7.73 -17.67 -33.08
C PRO A 19 -7.55 -16.19 -33.43
N HIS A 20 -6.31 -15.70 -33.34
CA HIS A 20 -5.89 -14.37 -33.79
C HIS A 20 -5.70 -14.34 -35.31
N PRO A 21 -6.10 -13.27 -36.02
CA PRO A 21 -5.67 -13.03 -37.39
C PRO A 21 -4.29 -12.36 -37.45
N GLU A 22 -3.54 -12.72 -38.48
CA GLU A 22 -2.17 -12.30 -38.83
C GLU A 22 -2.05 -10.80 -39.12
N ALA A 23 -0.87 -10.24 -38.82
CA ALA A 23 -0.48 -8.87 -39.12
C ALA A 23 0.07 -8.72 -40.55
N PRO A 24 -0.21 -7.61 -41.26
CA PRO A 24 0.35 -7.37 -42.60
C PRO A 24 1.82 -6.86 -42.54
N PRO A 25 2.59 -7.02 -43.63
CA PRO A 25 4.04 -6.79 -43.65
C PRO A 25 4.44 -5.32 -43.80
N PHE A 26 5.67 -5.05 -43.35
CA PHE A 26 6.41 -3.79 -43.38
C PHE A 26 6.44 -3.13 -44.77
N ALA A 27 6.08 -1.84 -44.83
CA ALA A 27 6.36 -0.95 -45.95
C ALA A 27 7.72 -0.26 -45.76
N GLN A 28 8.60 -0.40 -46.75
CA GLN A 28 9.93 0.20 -46.83
C GLN A 28 9.85 1.67 -47.27
N SER A 29 10.63 2.55 -46.63
CA SER A 29 10.81 3.95 -47.04
C SER A 29 11.94 4.07 -48.08
N PRO A 30 11.84 4.94 -49.12
CA PRO A 30 12.88 5.11 -50.12
C PRO A 30 14.02 6.05 -49.64
N PRO A 31 15.23 5.97 -50.24
CA PRO A 31 16.42 6.68 -49.78
C PRO A 31 16.54 8.11 -50.36
N PRO A 32 17.30 9.03 -49.74
CA PRO A 32 17.62 10.32 -50.33
C PRO A 32 18.86 10.24 -51.24
N GLY A 33 18.78 10.87 -52.42
CA GLY A 33 19.90 11.08 -53.35
C GLY A 33 20.61 12.43 -53.13
N PRO A 34 21.82 12.62 -53.71
CA PRO A 34 22.82 13.56 -53.22
C PRO A 34 22.78 14.92 -53.94
N ASN A 35 23.24 16.00 -53.29
CA ASN A 35 23.97 17.09 -53.94
C ASN A 35 24.60 18.06 -52.92
N SER A 36 25.91 18.25 -53.06
CA SER A 36 26.79 19.32 -52.59
C SER A 36 27.94 19.36 -53.61
N PRO A 37 28.54 20.52 -53.97
CA PRO A 37 29.43 21.23 -53.04
C PRO A 37 29.49 22.77 -53.20
N ASN A 38 29.99 23.47 -52.18
CA ASN A 38 31.02 24.51 -52.33
C ASN A 38 31.46 25.09 -50.95
N CYS A 39 32.77 25.17 -50.76
CA CYS A 39 33.56 25.88 -49.74
C CYS A 39 34.89 26.27 -50.46
N PRO A 40 35.75 27.23 -50.03
CA PRO A 40 36.06 27.54 -48.61
C PRO A 40 36.49 28.98 -48.20
N SER A 41 36.57 29.16 -46.87
CA SER A 41 37.53 29.98 -46.05
C SER A 41 37.36 31.50 -45.86
N PRO A 42 37.93 32.12 -44.78
CA PRO A 42 38.39 31.60 -43.47
C PRO A 42 37.87 32.40 -42.25
N ALA A 43 38.02 31.83 -41.05
CA ALA A 43 37.61 32.39 -39.74
C ALA A 43 38.64 33.36 -39.13
N PRO A 44 38.21 34.29 -38.25
CA PRO A 44 39.08 34.89 -37.24
C PRO A 44 38.88 34.24 -35.86
N ALA A 45 39.98 34.25 -35.09
CA ALA A 45 40.20 33.53 -33.84
C ALA A 45 39.35 34.01 -32.64
N MET A 46 39.08 33.07 -31.74
CA MET A 46 38.39 33.25 -30.45
C MET A 46 39.29 33.91 -29.40
N CYS A 47 38.70 34.78 -28.58
CA CYS A 47 39.16 35.10 -27.21
C CYS A 47 38.16 34.50 -26.20
N PRO A 48 38.60 33.87 -25.10
CA PRO A 48 37.70 33.18 -24.18
C PRO A 48 37.05 34.17 -23.19
N THR A 49 35.73 34.35 -23.29
CA THR A 49 34.94 34.99 -22.23
C THR A 49 34.75 34.02 -21.07
N ALA A 50 35.11 34.49 -19.88
CA ALA A 50 35.11 33.77 -18.61
C ALA A 50 33.74 33.13 -18.28
N PRO A 51 33.73 31.94 -17.64
CA PRO A 51 32.48 31.37 -17.14
C PRO A 51 31.98 32.17 -15.92
N ASP A 52 30.73 32.63 -15.99
CA ASP A 52 29.94 33.13 -14.85
C ASP A 52 29.79 31.99 -13.82
N ARG A 53 30.79 31.83 -12.95
CA ARG A 53 30.74 30.97 -11.78
C ARG A 53 29.85 31.63 -10.73
N ARG A 54 28.53 31.48 -10.88
CA ARG A 54 27.67 31.38 -9.70
C ARG A 54 27.65 29.94 -9.20
N ASN A 55 28.80 29.51 -8.69
CA ASN A 55 28.87 28.42 -7.73
C ASN A 55 28.32 28.97 -6.41
N HIS A 56 27.04 28.72 -6.12
CA HIS A 56 26.66 28.53 -4.74
C HIS A 56 27.31 27.24 -4.27
N SER A 57 28.52 27.35 -3.72
CA SER A 57 29.06 26.35 -2.82
C SER A 57 28.19 26.35 -1.56
N SER A 58 27.08 25.61 -1.58
CA SER A 58 26.43 25.21 -0.34
C SER A 58 27.39 24.24 0.36
N SER A 59 27.87 24.63 1.53
CA SER A 59 28.39 23.71 2.52
C SER A 59 27.49 22.46 2.58
N GLY A 60 28.07 21.28 2.40
CA GLY A 60 27.37 20.01 2.18
C GLY A 60 26.59 19.47 3.39
N GLU A 61 25.61 20.23 3.88
CA GLU A 61 24.56 19.67 4.72
C GLU A 61 23.60 18.88 3.82
N ALA A 62 23.44 17.59 4.11
CA ALA A 62 22.44 16.76 3.48
C ALA A 62 21.05 17.38 3.70
N SER A 63 20.20 17.34 2.68
CA SER A 63 18.82 17.82 2.83
C SER A 63 18.11 17.01 3.93
N TRP A 64 17.13 17.60 4.61
CA TRP A 64 16.40 16.87 5.66
C TRP A 64 15.76 15.57 5.14
N ARG A 65 15.39 15.53 3.85
CA ARG A 65 14.85 14.33 3.22
C ARG A 65 15.93 13.27 3.00
N GLU A 66 17.16 13.64 2.65
CA GLU A 66 18.27 12.69 2.58
C GLU A 66 18.59 12.10 3.95
N GLU A 67 18.53 12.94 5.00
CA GLU A 67 18.62 12.50 6.40
C GLU A 67 17.50 11.51 6.73
N ALA A 68 16.24 11.84 6.40
CA ALA A 68 15.09 10.97 6.62
C ALA A 68 15.20 9.63 5.88
N VAL A 69 15.57 9.66 4.59
CA VAL A 69 15.77 8.47 3.74
C VAL A 69 16.86 7.56 4.32
N SER A 70 17.95 8.15 4.80
CA SER A 70 19.07 7.41 5.39
C SER A 70 18.74 6.81 6.76
N ALA A 71 17.79 7.42 7.48
CA ALA A 71 17.42 7.01 8.82
C ALA A 71 16.26 6.00 8.88
N GLY A 72 15.50 5.86 7.79
CA GLY A 72 14.50 4.80 7.62
C GLY A 72 15.13 3.40 7.72
N SER A 73 14.41 2.44 8.31
CA SER A 73 14.94 1.11 8.60
C SER A 73 15.15 0.27 7.34
N LEU A 74 14.38 0.51 6.28
CA LEU A 74 14.58 -0.15 5.00
C LEU A 74 15.44 0.76 4.10
N ARG A 75 16.57 0.23 3.63
CA ARG A 75 17.52 1.00 2.81
C ARG A 75 16.94 1.37 1.45
N GLN A 76 17.28 2.57 0.96
CA GLN A 76 17.05 2.94 -0.43
C GLN A 76 18.05 2.21 -1.34
N VAL A 77 17.60 1.72 -2.49
CA VAL A 77 18.41 0.97 -3.47
C VAL A 77 18.17 1.48 -4.88
N ASP A 78 19.04 1.07 -5.81
CA ASP A 78 18.85 1.31 -7.23
C ASP A 78 17.52 0.73 -7.73
N LEU A 79 16.80 1.48 -8.58
CA LEU A 79 15.45 1.12 -9.01
C LEU A 79 15.39 -0.21 -9.75
N ASP A 80 16.37 -0.50 -10.61
CA ASP A 80 16.32 -1.63 -11.54
C ASP A 80 17.18 -2.81 -11.08
N ARG A 81 18.29 -2.53 -10.39
CA ARG A 81 19.29 -3.52 -9.96
C ARG A 81 19.27 -3.76 -8.45
N GLY A 82 18.54 -2.95 -7.68
CA GLY A 82 18.47 -3.05 -6.23
C GLY A 82 17.73 -4.29 -5.72
N ALA A 83 18.14 -4.76 -4.54
CA ALA A 83 17.50 -5.83 -3.79
C ALA A 83 17.59 -5.56 -2.28
N ASN A 84 16.71 -6.21 -1.51
CA ASN A 84 16.54 -6.07 -0.07
C ASN A 84 16.43 -4.60 0.36
N GLY A 85 15.55 -3.85 -0.30
CA GLY A 85 15.39 -2.42 -0.06
C GLY A 85 14.21 -1.82 -0.81
N TRP A 86 14.13 -0.50 -0.81
CA TRP A 86 13.11 0.25 -1.53
C TRP A 86 13.67 1.24 -2.54
N ALA A 87 12.88 1.62 -3.53
CA ALA A 87 13.20 2.66 -4.50
C ALA A 87 11.96 3.46 -4.86
N SER A 88 12.12 4.55 -5.61
CA SER A 88 11.01 5.41 -6.03
C SER A 88 10.72 5.22 -7.53
N PRO A 89 9.75 4.36 -7.92
CA PRO A 89 9.43 4.14 -9.32
C PRO A 89 8.74 5.37 -9.92
N PRO A 90 8.98 5.70 -11.21
CA PRO A 90 8.28 6.80 -11.87
C PRO A 90 6.77 6.48 -11.98
N GLY A 91 5.95 7.52 -11.85
CA GLY A 91 4.49 7.38 -11.76
C GLY A 91 3.81 6.92 -13.05
N ASP A 92 4.44 7.13 -14.20
CA ASP A 92 3.96 6.72 -15.52
C ASP A 92 4.00 5.18 -15.73
N LEU A 93 4.64 4.43 -14.83
CA LEU A 93 4.52 2.98 -14.78
C LEU A 93 3.12 2.50 -14.36
N PHE A 94 2.30 3.38 -13.76
CA PHE A 94 0.97 3.06 -13.28
C PHE A 94 -0.11 3.59 -14.24
N HIS A 95 -1.07 2.74 -14.58
CA HIS A 95 -2.19 3.10 -15.46
C HIS A 95 -3.42 3.50 -14.65
N LEU A 96 -3.75 4.78 -14.66
CA LEU A 96 -4.81 5.40 -13.86
C LEU A 96 -5.94 5.95 -14.73
N ARG A 97 -7.04 6.39 -14.11
CA ARG A 97 -8.18 6.99 -14.84
C ARG A 97 -7.70 8.26 -15.58
N ALA A 98 -7.88 8.27 -16.89
CA ALA A 98 -7.56 9.41 -17.76
C ALA A 98 -8.79 10.31 -17.96
N ARG A 99 -8.60 11.51 -18.53
CA ARG A 99 -9.72 12.37 -18.96
C ARG A 99 -10.67 11.60 -19.89
N GLY A 100 -11.97 11.87 -19.76
CA GLY A 100 -13.05 11.18 -20.45
C GLY A 100 -13.44 9.84 -19.80
N TYR A 101 -12.87 9.47 -18.65
CA TYR A 101 -13.20 8.21 -17.97
C TYR A 101 -14.67 8.14 -17.55
N PHE A 102 -15.27 9.27 -17.18
CA PHE A 102 -16.67 9.35 -16.73
C PHE A 102 -17.65 9.75 -17.83
N SER A 103 -17.18 10.18 -19.01
CA SER A 103 -18.01 10.71 -20.12
C SER A 103 -18.78 9.62 -20.90
N GLY A 104 -19.35 8.64 -20.20
CA GLY A 104 -19.94 7.43 -20.76
C GLY A 104 -20.87 7.64 -21.96
N GLY A 105 -20.49 7.03 -23.10
CA GLY A 105 -21.31 6.96 -24.31
C GLY A 105 -20.85 5.87 -25.28
N GLY A 106 -20.26 4.78 -24.78
CA GLY A 106 -19.73 3.66 -25.61
C GLY A 106 -18.21 3.65 -25.79
N GLY A 107 -17.49 4.66 -25.29
CA GLY A 107 -16.02 4.67 -25.23
C GLY A 107 -15.48 3.78 -24.10
N LYS A 108 -14.37 3.06 -24.34
CA LYS A 108 -13.63 2.35 -23.29
C LYS A 108 -13.31 3.33 -22.16
N ARG A 109 -13.66 2.96 -20.91
CA ARG A 109 -13.20 3.63 -19.68
C ARG A 109 -11.68 3.77 -19.73
N ALA A 110 -11.21 4.94 -20.18
CA ALA A 110 -9.83 5.11 -20.60
C ALA A 110 -8.91 5.17 -19.39
N LYS A 111 -7.96 4.23 -19.31
CA LYS A 111 -6.81 4.34 -18.42
C LYS A 111 -5.58 4.64 -19.25
N ALA A 112 -4.73 5.51 -18.75
CA ALA A 112 -3.47 5.89 -19.37
C ALA A 112 -2.36 5.89 -18.31
N PRO A 113 -1.08 5.80 -18.72
CA PRO A 113 0.04 6.13 -17.85
C PRO A 113 -0.23 7.42 -17.05
N SER A 114 0.05 7.41 -15.75
CA SER A 114 0.00 8.63 -14.94
C SER A 114 1.14 9.57 -15.28
N SER A 115 1.21 10.71 -14.59
CA SER A 115 2.38 11.58 -14.66
C SER A 115 3.62 10.83 -14.15
N PRO A 116 4.82 11.06 -14.73
CA PRO A 116 6.07 10.55 -14.17
C PRO A 116 6.30 11.00 -12.73
N GLU A 117 5.81 12.19 -12.37
CA GLU A 117 5.89 12.76 -11.03
C GLU A 117 4.69 12.38 -10.17
N TRP A 118 4.96 12.21 -8.88
CA TRP A 118 3.94 12.07 -7.83
C TRP A 118 3.75 13.42 -7.13
N LEU A 119 2.60 13.63 -6.48
CA LEU A 119 2.32 14.90 -5.78
C LEU A 119 3.24 15.14 -4.57
N LEU A 120 3.73 14.08 -3.93
CA LEU A 120 4.60 14.10 -2.75
C LEU A 120 5.88 13.28 -3.04
N ARG A 121 7.02 13.74 -2.53
CA ARG A 121 8.31 13.03 -2.64
C ARG A 121 8.42 11.92 -1.59
N PRO A 122 8.76 10.68 -1.94
CA PRO A 122 9.12 9.66 -0.96
C PRO A 122 10.24 10.16 -0.04
N ALA A 123 10.03 10.03 1.26
CA ALA A 123 10.93 10.53 2.31
C ALA A 123 11.55 9.41 3.15
N GLY A 124 11.14 8.16 2.95
CA GLY A 124 11.67 7.01 3.65
C GLY A 124 10.72 5.83 3.60
N VAL A 125 11.23 4.66 3.96
CA VAL A 125 10.42 3.46 4.22
C VAL A 125 10.96 2.78 5.47
N ASP A 126 10.06 2.47 6.40
CA ASP A 126 10.37 1.60 7.51
C ASP A 126 9.76 0.22 7.29
N TRP A 127 10.56 -0.80 7.57
CA TRP A 127 10.11 -2.16 7.85
C TRP A 127 10.35 -2.45 9.33
N LEU A 128 9.26 -2.47 10.10
CA LEU A 128 9.29 -2.57 11.57
C LEU A 128 8.64 -3.88 12.02
N ARG A 129 9.08 -4.36 13.18
CA ARG A 129 8.42 -5.44 13.93
C ARG A 129 8.28 -5.07 15.40
N SER A 130 7.22 -5.55 16.02
CA SER A 130 6.96 -5.42 17.46
C SER A 130 6.14 -6.62 17.93
N HIS A 131 6.08 -6.84 19.24
CA HIS A 131 5.20 -7.86 19.82
C HIS A 131 3.72 -7.48 19.75
N THR A 132 3.41 -6.20 19.57
CA THR A 132 2.05 -5.69 19.33
C THR A 132 2.01 -4.83 18.08
N ARG A 133 0.79 -4.51 17.61
CA ARG A 133 0.57 -3.60 16.49
C ARG A 133 1.14 -2.21 16.83
N LEU A 134 1.79 -1.56 15.87
CA LEU A 134 2.32 -0.20 16.02
C LEU A 134 1.36 0.80 15.40
N ASP A 135 0.65 1.54 16.25
CA ASP A 135 -0.23 2.64 15.87
C ASP A 135 0.49 3.99 15.96
N HIS A 136 0.05 4.95 15.14
CA HIS A 136 0.47 6.35 15.20
C HIS A 136 2.01 6.54 15.26
N VAL A 137 2.73 5.87 14.37
CA VAL A 137 4.20 5.84 14.35
C VAL A 137 4.84 7.21 14.21
N LEU A 138 4.17 8.20 13.60
CA LEU A 138 4.67 9.57 13.46
C LEU A 138 4.69 10.35 14.78
N ALA A 139 3.83 9.99 15.73
CA ALA A 139 3.82 10.62 17.06
C ALA A 139 4.94 10.12 17.97
N ARG A 140 5.63 9.04 17.59
CA ARG A 140 6.71 8.50 18.41
C ARG A 140 7.95 9.39 18.36
N ASP A 141 8.60 9.54 19.52
CA ASP A 141 9.85 10.28 19.63
C ASP A 141 11.03 9.55 18.96
N ASP A 142 10.96 8.22 18.91
CA ASP A 142 11.98 7.35 18.31
C ASP A 142 11.79 7.14 16.80
N ASN A 143 10.79 7.77 16.17
CA ASN A 143 10.62 7.73 14.72
C ASN A 143 11.65 8.66 14.05
N PRO A 144 12.65 8.12 13.34
CA PRO A 144 13.74 8.94 12.82
C PRO A 144 13.32 9.84 11.65
N VAL A 145 12.39 9.38 10.81
CA VAL A 145 11.86 10.15 9.67
C VAL A 145 11.06 11.35 10.17
N ALA A 146 10.17 11.11 11.15
CA ALA A 146 9.41 12.18 11.78
C ALA A 146 10.34 13.17 12.51
N ALA A 147 11.40 12.68 13.16
CA ALA A 147 12.37 13.54 13.83
C ALA A 147 13.15 14.43 12.85
N ALA A 148 13.57 13.90 11.70
CA ALA A 148 14.23 14.68 10.64
C ALA A 148 13.30 15.77 10.08
N PHE A 149 12.04 15.41 9.81
CA PHE A 149 11.02 16.37 9.38
C PHE A 149 10.77 17.46 10.42
N ARG A 150 10.57 17.10 11.71
CA ARG A 150 10.40 18.07 12.80
C ARG A 150 11.59 19.04 12.90
N ARG A 151 12.83 18.55 12.80
CA ARG A 151 14.03 19.41 12.76
C ARG A 151 14.01 20.37 11.56
N ALA A 152 13.59 19.91 10.39
CA ALA A 152 13.46 20.75 9.20
C ALA A 152 12.39 21.84 9.38
N ARG A 153 11.25 21.50 9.96
CA ARG A 153 10.16 22.44 10.29
C ARG A 153 10.60 23.51 11.27
N LEU A 154 11.32 23.13 12.33
CA LEU A 154 11.90 24.07 13.31
C LEU A 154 12.91 25.03 12.66
N ARG A 155 13.68 24.55 11.68
CA ARG A 155 14.59 25.37 10.86
C ARG A 155 13.89 26.19 9.78
N LYS A 156 12.56 26.07 9.64
CA LYS A 156 11.77 26.68 8.57
C LYS A 156 12.28 26.31 7.17
N ASP A 157 12.70 25.06 6.99
CA ASP A 157 13.13 24.54 5.70
C ASP A 157 12.02 24.73 4.65
N PRO A 158 12.30 25.35 3.50
CA PRO A 158 11.30 25.68 2.49
C PRO A 158 10.73 24.45 1.77
N THR A 159 11.29 23.26 1.99
CA THR A 159 10.86 22.00 1.36
C THR A 159 10.18 21.05 2.35
N ALA A 160 10.03 21.45 3.62
CA ALA A 160 9.36 20.66 4.64
C ALA A 160 7.97 21.25 4.90
N HIS A 161 6.98 20.97 4.06
CA HIS A 161 5.63 21.52 4.23
C HIS A 161 4.64 20.58 4.91
N PHE A 162 4.69 19.30 4.58
CA PHE A 162 3.75 18.30 5.11
C PHE A 162 4.35 16.90 5.01
N LEU A 163 4.08 16.03 5.99
CA LEU A 163 4.49 14.63 5.98
C LEU A 163 3.25 13.72 5.97
N LEU A 164 3.15 12.83 4.98
CA LEU A 164 2.10 11.81 4.90
C LEU A 164 2.72 10.43 5.08
N ALA A 165 2.23 9.66 6.06
CA ALA A 165 2.63 8.28 6.28
C ALA A 165 1.49 7.31 5.93
N VAL A 166 1.83 6.22 5.26
CA VAL A 166 0.95 5.06 5.10
C VAL A 166 1.59 3.87 5.82
N ASN A 167 0.97 3.39 6.88
CA ASN A 167 1.45 2.26 7.68
C ASN A 167 0.59 1.02 7.37
N LEU A 168 1.12 0.10 6.57
CA LEU A 168 0.46 -1.19 6.34
C LEU A 168 0.77 -2.12 7.52
N GLN A 169 -0.23 -2.32 8.36
CA GLN A 169 -0.14 -3.12 9.59
C GLN A 169 -0.46 -4.58 9.26
N VAL A 170 0.55 -5.43 9.39
CA VAL A 170 0.49 -6.84 9.05
C VAL A 170 0.39 -7.65 10.33
N PRO A 171 -0.73 -8.35 10.58
CA PRO A 171 -0.79 -9.27 11.69
C PRO A 171 0.17 -10.43 11.45
N GLY A 172 0.91 -10.81 12.49
CA GLY A 172 1.78 -11.98 12.47
C GLY A 172 1.76 -12.69 13.82
N ARG A 173 2.40 -13.86 13.86
CA ARG A 173 2.65 -14.61 15.10
C ARG A 173 4.09 -15.11 15.07
N PRO A 174 4.91 -14.85 16.10
CA PRO A 174 4.57 -14.12 17.33
C PRO A 174 4.51 -12.60 17.17
N ASP A 175 5.15 -12.03 16.15
CA ASP A 175 5.32 -10.57 16.02
C ASP A 175 4.33 -9.97 15.01
N ALA A 176 3.93 -8.72 15.25
CA ALA A 176 3.27 -7.86 14.27
C ALA A 176 4.31 -7.06 13.48
N TYR A 177 4.00 -6.76 12.22
CA TYR A 177 4.89 -5.99 11.34
C TYR A 177 4.20 -4.73 10.82
N SER A 178 5.00 -3.70 10.55
CA SER A 178 4.56 -2.45 9.94
C SER A 178 5.46 -2.10 8.76
N ALA A 179 4.88 -1.99 7.57
CA ALA A 179 5.53 -1.37 6.42
C ALA A 179 5.04 0.08 6.32
N VAL A 180 5.90 1.02 6.73
CA VAL A 180 5.56 2.45 6.76
C VAL A 180 6.20 3.16 5.58
N PHE A 181 5.39 3.85 4.79
CA PHE A 181 5.82 4.62 3.64
C PHE A 181 5.63 6.11 3.92
N TYR A 182 6.71 6.88 3.89
CA TYR A 182 6.68 8.31 4.18
C TYR A 182 6.77 9.12 2.89
N PHE A 183 5.92 10.13 2.76
CA PHE A 183 5.86 11.03 1.61
C PHE A 183 5.80 12.49 2.07
N ALA A 184 6.62 13.34 1.48
CA ALA A 184 6.79 14.73 1.85
C ALA A 184 6.24 15.68 0.79
N ALA A 185 5.48 16.67 1.22
CA ALA A 185 5.16 17.83 0.40
C ALA A 185 6.32 18.84 0.46
N GLU A 186 6.88 19.17 -0.70
CA GLU A 186 7.91 20.22 -0.84
C GLU A 186 7.32 21.63 -1.04
N ALA A 187 5.99 21.73 -1.11
CA ALA A 187 5.24 22.96 -1.23
C ALA A 187 3.91 22.83 -0.47
N PRO A 188 3.20 23.93 -0.13
CA PRO A 188 1.88 23.85 0.47
C PRO A 188 0.91 23.05 -0.39
N ILE A 189 0.17 22.12 0.22
CA ILE A 189 -0.88 21.36 -0.45
C ILE A 189 -2.10 22.29 -0.60
N PRO A 190 -2.57 22.60 -1.82
CA PRO A 190 -3.74 23.45 -2.00
C PRO A 190 -4.98 22.80 -1.35
N PRO A 191 -5.68 23.46 -0.41
CA PRO A 191 -6.78 22.84 0.33
C PRO A 191 -7.96 22.36 -0.52
N ASP A 192 -8.19 23.01 -1.66
CA ASP A 192 -9.23 22.71 -2.64
C ASP A 192 -8.85 21.58 -3.61
N SER A 193 -7.56 21.27 -3.73
CA SER A 193 -7.09 20.12 -4.52
C SER A 193 -7.66 18.80 -3.99
N LEU A 194 -7.69 17.76 -4.84
CA LEU A 194 -8.14 16.43 -4.43
C LEU A 194 -7.35 15.88 -3.23
N LEU A 195 -6.02 16.09 -3.20
CA LEU A 195 -5.17 15.71 -2.09
C LEU A 195 -5.40 16.59 -0.85
N GLY A 196 -5.60 17.91 -1.03
CA GLY A 196 -5.91 18.83 0.06
C GLY A 196 -7.22 18.47 0.76
N ARG A 197 -8.28 18.21 0.00
CA ARG A 197 -9.58 17.74 0.53
C ARG A 197 -9.44 16.39 1.24
N PHE A 198 -8.57 15.50 0.78
CA PHE A 198 -8.28 14.24 1.45
C PHE A 198 -7.53 14.44 2.79
N VAL A 199 -6.52 15.31 2.81
CA VAL A 199 -5.74 15.62 4.02
C VAL A 199 -6.62 16.31 5.07
N HIS A 200 -7.41 17.31 4.67
CA HIS A 200 -8.18 18.14 5.59
C HIS A 200 -9.63 17.68 5.82
N GLY A 201 -10.14 16.74 5.01
CA GLY A 201 -11.50 16.21 5.12
C GLY A 201 -11.73 15.27 6.30
N ASP A 202 -12.87 14.60 6.29
CA ASP A 202 -13.26 13.62 7.30
C ASP A 202 -12.90 12.18 6.90
N ASP A 203 -13.08 11.24 7.82
CA ASP A 203 -12.77 9.83 7.59
C ASP A 203 -13.71 9.19 6.56
N ALA A 204 -14.93 9.69 6.42
CA ALA A 204 -15.85 9.21 5.39
C ALA A 204 -15.31 9.51 3.98
N TYR A 205 -14.82 10.73 3.75
CA TYR A 205 -14.17 11.14 2.50
C TYR A 205 -12.90 10.34 2.25
N ARG A 206 -12.05 10.17 3.28
CA ARG A 206 -10.81 9.38 3.16
C ARG A 206 -11.10 7.93 2.84
N ASN A 207 -12.02 7.30 3.56
CA ASN A 207 -12.40 5.91 3.34
C ASN A 207 -12.99 5.68 1.95
N ALA A 208 -13.79 6.62 1.44
CA ALA A 208 -14.39 6.53 0.11
C ALA A 208 -13.36 6.62 -1.04
N ARG A 209 -12.15 7.15 -0.79
CA ARG A 209 -11.22 7.56 -1.86
C ARG A 209 -9.79 7.05 -1.71
N PHE A 210 -9.35 6.59 -0.54
CA PHE A 210 -7.99 6.10 -0.35
C PHE A 210 -7.75 4.80 -1.13
N LYS A 211 -6.85 4.84 -2.10
CA LYS A 211 -6.63 3.77 -3.08
C LYS A 211 -5.15 3.42 -3.20
N ILE A 212 -4.88 2.14 -3.44
CA ILE A 212 -3.58 1.62 -3.83
C ILE A 212 -3.66 1.00 -5.22
N VAL A 213 -2.60 1.14 -5.99
CA VAL A 213 -2.37 0.41 -7.24
C VAL A 213 -1.04 -0.33 -7.16
N ASN A 214 -1.05 -1.62 -7.50
CA ASN A 214 0.09 -2.50 -7.40
C ASN A 214 0.51 -2.99 -8.78
N ARG A 215 1.82 -3.04 -9.03
CA ARG A 215 2.42 -3.65 -10.22
C ARG A 215 3.52 -4.60 -9.78
N ILE A 216 3.36 -5.88 -10.11
CA ILE A 216 4.41 -6.88 -9.87
C ILE A 216 5.46 -6.77 -10.98
N VAL A 217 6.66 -6.33 -10.60
CA VAL A 217 7.81 -6.16 -11.49
C VAL A 217 8.52 -7.49 -11.68
N LYS A 218 8.77 -8.20 -10.56
CA LYS A 218 9.40 -9.52 -10.51
C LYS A 218 8.64 -10.38 -9.51
N GLY A 219 8.49 -11.66 -9.78
CA GLY A 219 7.90 -12.60 -8.84
C GLY A 219 7.41 -13.89 -9.50
N PRO A 220 7.17 -14.94 -8.70
CA PRO A 220 6.57 -16.18 -9.20
C PRO A 220 5.25 -15.90 -9.92
N TRP A 221 4.96 -16.67 -10.97
CA TRP A 221 3.75 -16.50 -11.77
C TRP A 221 2.47 -16.48 -10.92
N LEU A 222 2.39 -17.30 -9.87
CA LEU A 222 1.24 -17.35 -8.97
C LEU A 222 1.03 -16.04 -8.19
N VAL A 223 2.11 -15.43 -7.72
CA VAL A 223 2.07 -14.12 -7.03
C VAL A 223 1.65 -13.04 -8.03
N ARG A 224 2.23 -13.05 -9.24
CA ARG A 224 1.86 -12.13 -10.33
C ARG A 224 0.39 -12.21 -10.69
N ALA A 225 -0.14 -13.43 -10.85
CA ALA A 225 -1.54 -13.64 -11.19
C ALA A 225 -2.48 -13.20 -10.05
N THR A 226 -2.14 -13.55 -8.81
CA THR A 226 -2.98 -13.21 -7.65
C THR A 226 -2.98 -11.72 -7.39
N VAL A 227 -1.81 -11.09 -7.20
CA VAL A 227 -1.73 -9.65 -6.97
C VAL A 227 -2.20 -8.86 -8.20
N GLY A 228 -2.00 -9.38 -9.41
CA GLY A 228 -2.52 -8.78 -10.64
C GLY A 228 -4.05 -8.70 -10.71
N ASN A 229 -4.77 -9.70 -10.19
CA ASN A 229 -6.24 -9.62 -10.05
C ASN A 229 -6.68 -8.54 -9.05
N TYR A 230 -5.80 -8.13 -8.14
CA TYR A 230 -6.01 -7.08 -7.15
C TYR A 230 -5.05 -5.89 -7.38
N ALA A 231 -4.72 -5.62 -8.65
CA ALA A 231 -3.77 -4.57 -9.04
C ALA A 231 -4.26 -3.16 -8.68
N ALA A 232 -5.54 -2.98 -8.34
CA ALA A 232 -6.06 -1.75 -7.76
C ALA A 232 -7.06 -2.09 -6.65
N CYS A 233 -6.93 -1.45 -5.51
CA CYS A 233 -7.82 -1.65 -4.37
C CYS A 233 -8.12 -0.31 -3.69
N LEU A 234 -9.40 -0.06 -3.41
CA LEU A 234 -9.83 1.10 -2.64
C LEU A 234 -9.70 0.76 -1.15
N LEU A 235 -8.48 0.91 -0.62
CA LEU A 235 -8.09 0.52 0.74
C LEU A 235 -9.06 1.03 1.80
N GLY A 236 -9.46 2.30 1.70
CA GLY A 236 -10.37 2.93 2.66
C GLY A 236 -11.76 2.27 2.76
N ARG A 237 -12.17 1.48 1.76
CA ARG A 237 -13.42 0.68 1.81
C ARG A 237 -13.17 -0.79 2.09
N ALA A 238 -12.01 -1.30 1.67
CA ALA A 238 -11.71 -2.73 1.73
C ALA A 238 -11.13 -3.15 3.09
N LEU A 239 -10.55 -2.21 3.83
CA LEU A 239 -9.85 -2.45 5.10
C LEU A 239 -10.24 -1.39 6.13
N THR A 240 -10.06 -1.73 7.40
CA THR A 240 -10.11 -0.75 8.48
C THR A 240 -8.91 0.18 8.37
N CYS A 241 -9.18 1.47 8.15
CA CYS A 241 -8.17 2.52 8.16
C CYS A 241 -8.39 3.42 9.39
N ARG A 242 -7.32 3.71 10.14
CA ARG A 242 -7.32 4.72 11.21
C ARG A 242 -6.47 5.89 10.77
N TYR A 243 -6.94 7.11 11.05
CA TYR A 243 -6.33 8.34 10.58
C TYR A 243 -5.83 9.17 11.75
N HIS A 244 -4.53 9.44 11.78
CA HIS A 244 -3.91 10.25 12.81
C HIS A 244 -3.40 11.55 12.20
N LYS A 245 -4.02 12.67 12.58
CA LYS A 245 -3.74 13.98 11.99
C LYS A 245 -3.07 14.90 13.00
N GLY A 246 -1.91 15.43 12.62
CA GLY A 246 -1.23 16.52 13.31
C GLY A 246 -1.40 17.85 12.58
N GLU A 247 -0.63 18.85 12.99
CA GLU A 247 -0.60 20.17 12.34
C GLU A 247 -0.05 20.09 10.91
N ASP A 248 1.06 19.37 10.74
CA ASP A 248 1.84 19.26 9.51
C ASP A 248 2.05 17.81 9.05
N TYR A 249 1.24 16.87 9.56
CA TYR A 249 1.27 15.49 9.09
C TYR A 249 -0.09 14.79 9.11
N LEU A 250 -0.19 13.73 8.30
CA LEU A 250 -1.27 12.75 8.34
C LEU A 250 -0.66 11.34 8.28
N GLU A 251 -1.07 10.47 9.18
CA GLU A 251 -0.77 9.05 9.13
C GLU A 251 -2.05 8.24 8.88
N ILE A 252 -1.92 7.21 8.03
CA ILE A 252 -2.96 6.27 7.69
C ILE A 252 -2.50 4.87 8.12
N ASP A 253 -3.05 4.39 9.23
CA ASP A 253 -2.86 3.02 9.69
C ASP A 253 -3.86 2.11 8.96
N VAL A 254 -3.34 1.17 8.19
CA VAL A 254 -4.13 0.24 7.36
C VAL A 254 -4.02 -1.16 7.94
N ASP A 255 -5.08 -1.62 8.60
CA ASP A 255 -5.13 -2.94 9.21
C ASP A 255 -5.41 -4.02 8.15
N ILE A 256 -4.36 -4.71 7.70
CA ILE A 256 -4.49 -5.81 6.74
C ILE A 256 -5.27 -7.01 7.33
N GLY A 257 -5.21 -7.19 8.65
CA GLY A 257 -5.91 -8.24 9.38
C GLY A 257 -7.44 -8.11 9.34
N SER A 258 -7.95 -6.91 9.07
CA SER A 258 -9.39 -6.66 8.95
C SER A 258 -10.05 -7.31 7.73
N SER A 259 -9.28 -7.87 6.78
CA SER A 259 -9.80 -8.61 5.64
C SER A 259 -9.07 -9.92 5.43
N ALA A 260 -9.82 -11.03 5.45
CA ALA A 260 -9.30 -12.36 5.16
C ALA A 260 -8.68 -12.45 3.74
N ILE A 261 -9.26 -11.72 2.77
CA ILE A 261 -8.75 -11.69 1.40
C ILE A 261 -7.41 -10.95 1.35
N ALA A 262 -7.33 -9.77 1.96
CA ALA A 262 -6.10 -9.00 1.98
C ALA A 262 -4.99 -9.74 2.75
N SER A 263 -5.33 -10.33 3.89
CA SER A 263 -4.43 -11.19 4.66
C SER A 263 -3.91 -12.37 3.85
N ALA A 264 -4.76 -13.03 3.04
CA ALA A 264 -4.35 -14.15 2.19
C ALA A 264 -3.43 -13.71 1.03
N ILE A 265 -3.75 -12.60 0.36
CA ILE A 265 -2.93 -12.04 -0.71
C ILE A 265 -1.56 -11.62 -0.17
N LEU A 266 -1.54 -10.92 0.96
CA LEU A 266 -0.30 -10.48 1.58
C LEU A 266 0.52 -11.69 2.06
N SER A 267 -0.09 -12.68 2.71
CA SER A 267 0.61 -13.90 3.12
C SER A 267 1.25 -14.64 1.93
N LEU A 268 0.58 -14.67 0.79
CA LEU A 268 1.14 -15.22 -0.45
C LEU A 268 2.34 -14.40 -0.95
N ALA A 269 2.23 -13.07 -0.96
CA ALA A 269 3.34 -12.20 -1.35
C ALA A 269 4.53 -12.32 -0.38
N LEU A 270 4.26 -12.38 0.93
CA LEU A 270 5.25 -12.55 1.98
C LEU A 270 5.94 -13.92 1.91
N GLY A 271 5.21 -14.98 1.60
CA GLY A 271 5.78 -16.32 1.38
C GLY A 271 6.75 -16.41 0.21
N ALA A 272 6.75 -15.42 -0.69
CA ALA A 272 7.65 -15.30 -1.82
C ALA A 272 8.49 -14.00 -1.79
N VAL A 273 8.53 -13.30 -0.65
CA VAL A 273 8.99 -11.90 -0.57
C VAL A 273 10.41 -11.70 -1.08
N THR A 274 11.30 -12.66 -0.85
CA THR A 274 12.70 -12.64 -1.30
C THR A 274 12.88 -12.78 -2.82
N SER A 275 11.80 -13.10 -3.54
CA SER A 275 11.79 -13.26 -5.00
C SER A 275 10.87 -12.25 -5.70
N VAL A 276 10.24 -11.37 -4.93
CA VAL A 276 9.17 -10.49 -5.40
C VAL A 276 9.64 -9.03 -5.36
N THR A 277 9.36 -8.32 -6.45
CA THR A 277 9.53 -6.87 -6.55
C THR A 277 8.18 -6.26 -6.92
N ILE A 278 7.66 -5.37 -6.09
CA ILE A 278 6.34 -4.75 -6.23
C ILE A 278 6.47 -3.24 -6.25
N ASP A 279 5.88 -2.61 -7.26
CA ASP A 279 5.61 -1.18 -7.25
C ASP A 279 4.23 -0.95 -6.61
N MET A 280 4.18 -0.10 -5.59
CA MET A 280 2.98 0.32 -4.88
C MET A 280 2.80 1.81 -5.09
N GLY A 281 1.71 2.20 -5.74
CA GLY A 281 1.30 3.58 -5.94
C GLY A 281 0.09 3.89 -5.08
N PHE A 282 0.12 5.02 -4.38
CA PHE A 282 -0.97 5.48 -3.54
C PHE A 282 -1.61 6.73 -4.14
N LEU A 283 -2.94 6.79 -4.11
CA LEU A 283 -3.69 7.90 -4.67
C LEU A 283 -5.01 8.12 -3.94
N VAL A 284 -5.55 9.32 -4.14
CA VAL A 284 -6.94 9.65 -3.84
C VAL A 284 -7.74 9.40 -5.12
N GLU A 285 -8.72 8.52 -5.07
CA GLU A 285 -9.53 8.17 -6.23
C GLU A 285 -10.39 9.36 -6.69
N SER A 286 -10.25 9.72 -7.96
CA SER A 286 -11.13 10.68 -8.64
C SER A 286 -12.51 10.07 -8.83
N GLN A 287 -13.58 10.81 -8.52
CA GLN A 287 -14.99 10.40 -8.63
C GLN A 287 -15.81 11.28 -9.59
N SER A 288 -15.22 12.37 -10.11
CA SER A 288 -15.82 13.24 -11.13
C SER A 288 -14.82 13.58 -12.23
N GLU A 289 -15.30 14.17 -13.32
CA GLU A 289 -14.46 14.52 -14.48
C GLU A 289 -13.51 15.69 -14.16
N GLU A 290 -13.91 16.62 -13.29
CA GLU A 290 -13.05 17.73 -12.86
C GLU A 290 -11.81 17.27 -12.06
N GLU A 291 -11.88 16.07 -11.48
CA GLU A 291 -10.82 15.46 -10.68
C GLU A 291 -9.83 14.64 -11.54
N LEU A 292 -9.99 14.64 -12.87
CA LEU A 292 -9.15 13.88 -13.81
C LEU A 292 -8.09 14.75 -14.53
N PRO A 293 -6.94 14.16 -14.92
CA PRO A 293 -6.54 12.76 -14.73
C PRO A 293 -6.15 12.42 -13.29
N GLU A 294 -6.32 11.15 -12.90
CA GLU A 294 -5.83 10.64 -11.61
C GLU A 294 -4.30 10.79 -11.52
N LYS A 295 -3.81 11.24 -10.36
CA LYS A 295 -2.38 11.35 -10.04
C LYS A 295 -2.06 10.57 -8.78
N LEU A 296 -0.90 9.91 -8.76
CA LEU A 296 -0.36 9.33 -7.53
C LEU A 296 0.04 10.46 -6.58
N PHE A 297 -0.29 10.35 -5.30
CA PHE A 297 0.35 11.21 -4.32
C PHE A 297 1.74 10.68 -3.96
N GLY A 298 1.99 9.38 -4.07
CA GLY A 298 3.30 8.79 -3.81
C GLY A 298 3.41 7.38 -4.39
N ALA A 299 4.63 6.95 -4.68
CA ALA A 299 4.90 5.59 -5.12
C ALA A 299 6.23 5.06 -4.56
N VAL A 300 6.27 3.77 -4.28
CA VAL A 300 7.45 3.05 -3.78
C VAL A 300 7.57 1.69 -4.47
N ARG A 301 8.80 1.26 -4.72
CA ARG A 301 9.15 -0.10 -5.13
C ARG A 301 9.72 -0.80 -3.93
N ILE A 302 9.23 -1.98 -3.59
CA ILE A 302 9.85 -2.87 -2.62
C ILE A 302 10.48 -4.02 -3.38
N ALA A 303 11.79 -4.20 -3.20
CA ALA A 303 12.58 -5.18 -3.92
C ALA A 303 13.07 -6.27 -2.96
N GLN A 304 12.56 -7.49 -3.14
CA GLN A 304 13.09 -8.73 -2.56
C GLN A 304 13.31 -8.66 -1.04
N MET A 305 12.45 -7.95 -0.31
CA MET A 305 12.64 -7.67 1.11
C MET A 305 12.71 -8.96 1.94
N GLU A 306 13.61 -9.01 2.93
CA GLU A 306 13.66 -10.13 3.88
C GLU A 306 12.84 -9.82 5.13
N MET A 307 12.07 -10.79 5.64
CA MET A 307 11.29 -10.62 6.87
C MET A 307 12.18 -10.31 8.08
N SER A 308 13.38 -10.89 8.14
CA SER A 308 14.39 -10.69 9.18
C SER A 308 15.00 -9.29 9.19
N ALA A 309 14.85 -8.51 8.11
CA ALA A 309 15.33 -7.13 8.05
C ALA A 309 14.46 -6.16 8.86
N ALA A 310 13.33 -6.62 9.42
CA ALA A 310 12.44 -5.79 10.22
C ALA A 310 13.16 -5.30 11.48
N LYS A 311 13.26 -3.97 11.63
CA LYS A 311 13.78 -3.34 12.84
C LYS A 311 12.79 -3.55 13.97
N TYR A 312 13.26 -4.13 15.06
CA TYR A 312 12.43 -4.26 16.26
C TYR A 312 12.23 -2.89 16.91
N VAL A 313 10.98 -2.61 17.28
CA VAL A 313 10.57 -1.38 17.95
C VAL A 313 9.76 -1.79 19.18
N GLU A 314 10.15 -1.25 20.34
CA GLU A 314 9.43 -1.50 21.58
C GLU A 314 8.06 -0.79 21.53
N PRO A 315 6.95 -1.49 21.84
CA PRO A 315 5.65 -0.86 21.89
C PRO A 315 5.57 0.17 23.04
N PRO A 316 4.66 1.15 22.96
CA PRO A 316 4.45 2.07 24.06
C PRO A 316 4.10 1.32 25.36
N PRO A 317 4.56 1.78 26.54
CA PRO A 317 4.35 1.08 27.82
C PRO A 317 2.88 0.78 28.14
N ASP A 318 1.94 1.60 27.65
CA ASP A 318 0.51 1.49 27.95
C ASP A 318 -0.21 0.39 27.16
N GLU A 319 0.35 -0.11 26.05
CA GLU A 319 -0.28 -1.16 25.24
C GLU A 319 0.21 -2.58 25.57
N ALA A 320 1.32 -2.70 26.30
CA ALA A 320 1.89 -3.99 26.69
C ALA A 320 0.98 -4.82 27.63
N MET A 321 -0.02 -4.20 28.26
CA MET A 321 -0.87 -4.83 29.27
C MET A 321 -2.28 -5.22 28.81
N SER A 322 -2.73 -4.83 27.61
CA SER A 322 -4.14 -5.06 27.21
C SER A 322 -4.43 -6.45 26.62
N GLU A 323 -3.42 -7.22 26.20
CA GLU A 323 -3.65 -8.55 25.59
C GLU A 323 -3.43 -9.75 26.54
N THR A 324 -2.80 -9.57 27.71
CA THR A 324 -2.50 -10.70 28.60
C THR A 324 -3.62 -11.07 29.57
N ALA A 325 -4.71 -10.30 29.64
CA ALA A 325 -5.82 -10.55 30.58
C ALA A 325 -6.95 -11.44 30.02
N GLY A 326 -6.82 -11.98 28.80
CA GLY A 326 -7.93 -12.61 28.07
C GLY A 326 -7.69 -14.05 27.62
N ARG A 327 -7.14 -14.95 28.44
CA ARG A 327 -7.27 -16.42 28.26
C ARG A 327 -6.73 -17.20 29.47
N ALA A 328 -7.54 -17.28 30.52
CA ALA A 328 -7.49 -18.39 31.47
C ALA A 328 -8.79 -19.20 31.35
N GLY A 329 -8.67 -20.50 31.08
CA GLY A 329 -9.77 -21.47 30.95
C GLY A 329 -9.87 -22.02 29.53
N ALA A 330 -9.73 -23.31 29.23
CA ALA A 330 -9.70 -24.50 30.07
C ALA A 330 -8.69 -25.50 29.47
N GLY A 331 -7.79 -26.02 30.29
CA GLY A 331 -6.91 -27.12 29.91
C GLY A 331 -7.72 -28.41 29.78
N PHE A 332 -7.78 -28.95 28.57
CA PHE A 332 -8.23 -30.31 28.30
C PHE A 332 -7.17 -31.29 28.84
N ARG A 333 -7.36 -31.79 30.07
CA ARG A 333 -6.60 -32.91 30.62
C ARG A 333 -7.30 -34.22 30.23
N VAL A 334 -6.65 -35.01 29.38
CA VAL A 334 -7.01 -36.42 29.17
C VAL A 334 -6.52 -37.20 30.38
N GLY A 335 -7.43 -37.53 31.28
CA GLY A 335 -7.20 -38.47 32.38
C GLY A 335 -7.94 -39.77 32.10
N SER A 336 -7.19 -40.83 31.78
CA SER A 336 -7.71 -42.20 31.78
C SER A 336 -8.22 -42.56 33.17
N ALA A 337 -9.52 -42.81 33.30
CA ALA A 337 -10.12 -43.34 34.53
C ALA A 337 -10.90 -44.62 34.24
N LYS A 338 -10.44 -45.65 34.94
CA LYS A 338 -10.88 -47.02 35.05
C LYS A 338 -12.37 -47.11 35.42
N VAL A 339 -13.09 -48.02 34.76
CA VAL A 339 -14.45 -48.44 35.10
C VAL A 339 -14.44 -49.14 36.47
N ALA A 340 -15.24 -48.65 37.41
CA ALA A 340 -15.67 -49.41 38.58
C ALA A 340 -17.17 -49.14 38.80
N ASN A 341 -17.91 -50.24 38.78
CA ASN A 341 -19.35 -50.35 38.88
C ASN A 341 -19.73 -50.63 40.35
N HIS A 342 -20.82 -50.01 40.84
CA HIS A 342 -21.66 -50.30 42.02
C HIS A 342 -22.23 -48.94 42.50
N GLY A 343 -23.51 -48.68 42.72
CA GLY A 343 -24.73 -49.48 42.79
C GLY A 343 -25.66 -48.79 43.82
N ARG A 344 -26.96 -48.70 43.51
CA ARG A 344 -28.10 -48.34 44.41
C ARG A 344 -28.19 -46.86 44.89
N GLN A 345 -29.35 -46.21 45.07
CA GLN A 345 -30.78 -46.51 44.89
C GLN A 345 -31.58 -45.19 45.12
N GLN A 346 -32.87 -45.19 44.73
CA GLN A 346 -34.00 -44.29 45.08
C GLN A 346 -34.07 -42.92 44.37
N GLU A 347 -35.06 -42.68 43.46
CA GLU A 347 -36.53 -42.49 43.65
C GLU A 347 -36.84 -41.20 44.45
N HIS A 348 -37.72 -40.28 44.04
CA HIS A 348 -38.93 -40.39 43.24
C HIS A 348 -39.30 -39.05 42.57
N ALA A 349 -40.07 -39.17 41.49
CA ALA A 349 -40.60 -38.11 40.65
C ALA A 349 -41.81 -37.38 41.28
N GLY A 350 -41.94 -36.10 40.95
CA GLY A 350 -43.14 -35.30 41.18
C GLY A 350 -43.78 -34.91 39.84
N SER A 351 -44.85 -35.62 39.52
CA SER A 351 -46.05 -35.27 38.75
C SER A 351 -45.98 -34.52 37.42
N LYS A 352 -46.78 -35.03 36.49
CA LYS A 352 -46.95 -34.63 35.10
C LYS A 352 -48.45 -34.48 34.84
N VAL A 353 -48.77 -33.68 33.83
CA VAL A 353 -49.98 -33.70 32.98
C VAL A 353 -51.15 -32.80 33.40
N GLY A 354 -51.38 -31.80 32.55
CA GLY A 354 -52.70 -31.29 32.17
C GLY A 354 -52.68 -31.03 30.67
N ARG A 355 -53.45 -31.81 29.91
CA ARG A 355 -53.53 -31.83 28.45
C ARG A 355 -54.80 -31.09 28.03
N SER A 356 -54.74 -30.17 27.07
CA SER A 356 -55.94 -29.80 26.30
C SER A 356 -55.59 -29.37 24.88
N MET A 357 -56.37 -29.90 23.94
CA MET A 357 -56.32 -29.65 22.50
C MET A 357 -57.25 -28.49 22.14
N SER A 358 -56.91 -27.70 21.11
CA SER A 358 -57.78 -27.49 19.94
C SER A 358 -57.19 -26.46 18.95
N CYS A 359 -57.14 -26.88 17.69
CA CYS A 359 -57.56 -26.19 16.47
C CYS A 359 -57.27 -24.67 16.26
N GLN A 360 -56.43 -24.42 15.24
CA GLN A 360 -56.77 -23.85 13.92
C GLN A 360 -57.12 -22.35 13.74
N GLU A 361 -56.70 -21.86 12.56
CA GLU A 361 -56.98 -20.58 11.87
C GLU A 361 -56.10 -19.37 12.24
N ARG A 362 -55.18 -18.94 11.36
CA ARG A 362 -55.30 -18.16 10.10
C ARG A 362 -55.60 -16.67 10.32
N GLN A 363 -54.70 -15.88 9.71
CA GLN A 363 -54.88 -14.55 9.09
C GLN A 363 -54.70 -13.27 9.94
N ASN A 364 -53.66 -12.55 9.51
CA ASN A 364 -53.60 -11.13 9.11
C ASN A 364 -53.80 -9.97 10.10
N ALA A 365 -52.96 -8.96 9.79
CA ALA A 365 -53.08 -7.52 9.99
C ALA A 365 -52.49 -6.94 11.29
N GLY A 366 -51.58 -5.98 11.09
CA GLY A 366 -50.87 -5.19 12.09
C GLY A 366 -49.54 -4.71 11.53
#